data_AF-A0A8S8YHV8-F1
#
_entry.id   AF-A0A8S8YHV8-F1
#
_cell.length_a   1.000
_cell.length_b   1.000
_cell.length_c   1.000
_cell.angle_alpha   90.00
_cell.angle_beta   90.00
_cell.angle_gamma   90.00
#
_symmetry.space_group_name_H-M   'P 1'
#
loop_
_entity.id
_entity.type
_entity.pdbx_description
1 polymer ?
#
loop_
_entity_poly.entity_id
_entity_poly.type
_entity_poly.pdbx_seq_one_letter_code
_entity_poly.pdbx_strand_id
1 'polypeptide(L)' 'MTGKPQVSTGDMLRAAVSAGTALGVGAQRGYMESGQLVPDAVIIGLIKERLTESDAINGVLFDGFPRTIAKG' A
#
# COMPACT_ATOMS: atom_id res chain seq x y z
N MET A 1 -0.08 19.78 12.35
CA MET A 1 -0.87 18.77 11.60
C MET A 1 -0.72 19.10 10.12
N THR A 2 -0.18 18.20 9.31
CA THR A 2 0.23 18.49 7.92
C THR A 2 -0.93 18.59 6.92
N GLY A 3 -2.18 18.32 7.35
CA GLY A 3 -3.38 18.40 6.49
C GLY A 3 -3.44 17.36 5.37
N LYS A 4 -2.49 16.40 5.33
CA LYS A 4 -2.36 15.39 4.28
C LYS A 4 -3.06 14.09 4.69
N PRO A 5 -3.62 13.33 3.73
CA PRO A 5 -4.17 12.01 4.01
C PRO A 5 -3.10 11.11 4.63
N GLN A 6 -3.40 10.51 5.79
CA GLN A 6 -2.58 9.46 6.37
C GLN A 6 -3.11 8.13 5.86
N VAL A 7 -2.20 7.32 5.30
CA VAL A 7 -2.56 6.06 4.66
C VAL A 7 -1.67 4.96 5.20
N SER A 8 -2.29 3.99 5.88
CA SER A 8 -1.62 2.77 6.31
C SER A 8 -1.44 1.82 5.13
N THR A 9 -0.23 1.32 4.93
CA THR A 9 0.02 0.32 3.87
C THR A 9 -0.76 -0.97 4.08
N GLY A 10 -1.07 -1.33 5.33
CA GLY A 10 -1.97 -2.45 5.63
C GLY A 10 -3.41 -2.20 5.20
N ASP A 11 -3.89 -0.96 5.34
CA ASP A 11 -5.25 -0.58 4.94
C ASP A 11 -5.38 -0.45 3.42
N MET A 12 -4.36 0.10 2.74
CA MET A 12 -4.30 0.08 1.27
C MET A 12 -4.38 -1.34 0.72
N LEU A 13 -3.60 -2.24 1.32
CA LEU A 13 -3.57 -3.63 0.90
C LEU A 13 -4.93 -4.30 1.11
N ARG A 14 -5.55 -4.11 2.28
CA ARG A 14 -6.91 -4.62 2.56
C ARG A 14 -7.97 -4.01 1.63
N ALA A 15 -7.87 -2.72 1.32
CA ALA A 15 -8.78 -2.04 0.41
C ALA A 15 -8.65 -2.59 -1.02
N ALA A 16 -7.42 -2.79 -1.51
CA ALA A 16 -7.16 -3.36 -2.83
C ALA A 16 -7.68 -4.80 -2.96
N VAL A 17 -7.58 -5.58 -1.88
CA VAL A 17 -8.18 -6.93 -1.77
C VAL A 17 -9.70 -6.84 -1.81
N SER A 18 -10.30 -5.98 -0.99
CA SER A 18 -11.76 -5.81 -0.93
C SER A 18 -12.34 -5.30 -2.25
N ALA A 19 -11.60 -4.49 -2.99
CA ALA A 19 -11.97 -3.98 -4.31
C ALA A 19 -11.75 -5.01 -5.43
N GLY A 20 -11.14 -6.18 -5.14
CA GLY A 20 -10.89 -7.22 -6.14
C GLY A 20 -9.88 -6.82 -7.21
N THR A 21 -9.00 -5.86 -6.93
CA THR A 21 -7.97 -5.43 -7.87
C THR A 21 -7.02 -6.58 -8.18
N ALA A 22 -6.42 -6.61 -9.37
CA ALA A 22 -5.46 -7.64 -9.74
C ALA A 22 -4.26 -7.70 -8.76
N LEU A 23 -3.76 -6.53 -8.33
CA LEU A 23 -2.70 -6.42 -7.33
C LEU A 23 -3.16 -6.93 -5.95
N GLY A 24 -4.35 -6.52 -5.49
CA GLY A 24 -4.91 -6.96 -4.22
C GLY A 24 -5.12 -8.47 -4.17
N VAL A 25 -5.78 -9.05 -5.17
CA VAL A 25 -6.02 -10.51 -5.25
C VAL A 25 -4.70 -11.29 -5.31
N GLY A 26 -3.74 -10.82 -6.11
CA GLY A 26 -2.41 -11.43 -6.19
C GLY A 26 -1.66 -11.37 -4.85
N ALA A 27 -1.76 -10.24 -4.15
CA ALA A 27 -1.14 -10.07 -2.84
C ALA A 27 -1.79 -10.94 -1.75
N GLN A 28 -3.13 -11.03 -1.77
CA GLN A 28 -3.90 -11.85 -0.83
C GLN A 28 -3.48 -13.31 -0.93
N ARG A 29 -3.58 -13.88 -2.14
CA ARG A 29 -3.31 -15.29 -2.40
C ARG A 29 -1.84 -15.65 -2.30
N GLY A 30 -0.96 -14.74 -2.71
CA GLY A 30 0.48 -14.99 -2.75
C GLY A 30 1.17 -14.84 -1.40
N TYR A 31 0.66 -13.98 -0.52
CA TYR A 31 1.39 -13.59 0.70
C TYR A 31 0.52 -13.46 1.95
N MET A 32 -0.67 -12.85 1.86
CA MET A 32 -1.46 -12.58 3.06
C MET A 32 -2.08 -13.84 3.66
N GLU A 33 -2.62 -14.73 2.81
CA GLU A 33 -3.25 -15.99 3.25
C GLU A 33 -2.23 -16.94 3.89
N SER A 34 -0.98 -16.91 3.44
CA SER A 34 0.12 -17.70 3.99
C SER A 34 0.82 -17.06 5.19
N GLY A 35 0.38 -15.87 5.64
CA GLY A 35 1.02 -15.10 6.70
C GLY A 35 2.41 -14.57 6.33
N GLN A 36 2.76 -14.57 5.04
CA GLN A 36 4.01 -14.05 4.53
C GLN A 36 3.98 -12.52 4.40
N LEU A 37 5.18 -11.93 4.46
CA LEU A 37 5.33 -10.50 4.20
C LEU A 37 5.07 -10.20 2.73
N VAL A 38 4.20 -9.22 2.49
CA VAL A 38 3.93 -8.71 1.14
C VAL A 38 5.19 -7.97 0.64
N PRO A 39 5.73 -8.32 -0.54
CA PRO A 39 6.94 -7.68 -1.05
C PRO A 39 6.75 -6.19 -1.33
N ASP A 40 7.83 -5.42 -1.17
CA ASP A 40 7.83 -3.97 -1.42
C ASP A 40 7.35 -3.63 -2.83
N ALA A 41 7.64 -4.46 -3.84
CA ALA A 41 7.18 -4.25 -5.21
C ALA A 41 5.65 -4.18 -5.34
N VAL A 42 4.93 -5.01 -4.55
CA VAL A 42 3.46 -4.99 -4.50
C VAL A 42 2.99 -3.72 -3.80
N ILE A 43 3.61 -3.34 -2.69
CA ILE A 43 3.28 -2.12 -1.95
C ILE A 43 3.52 -0.87 -2.81
N ILE A 44 4.62 -0.81 -3.56
CA ILE A 44 4.93 0.27 -4.51
C ILE A 44 3.86 0.35 -5.61
N GLY A 45 3.36 -0.80 -6.10
CA GLY A 45 2.24 -0.85 -7.04
C GLY A 45 0.98 -0.19 -6.46
N LEU A 46 0.62 -0.56 -5.24
CA LEU A 46 -0.54 0.02 -4.53
C LEU A 46 -0.35 1.51 -4.25
N ILE A 47 0.85 1.95 -3.90
CA ILE A 47 1.17 3.37 -3.70
C ILE A 47 0.96 4.14 -5.00
N LYS A 48 1.40 3.61 -6.14
CA LYS A 48 1.20 4.26 -7.44
C LYS A 48 -0.28 4.45 -7.76
N GLU A 49 -1.11 3.45 -7.53
CA GLU A 49 -2.56 3.56 -7.70
C GLU A 49 -3.15 4.61 -6.74
N ARG A 50 -2.76 4.56 -5.46
CA ARG A 50 -3.23 5.51 -4.43
C ARG A 50 -2.88 6.96 -4.75
N LEU A 51 -1.73 7.19 -5.37
CA LEU A 51 -1.28 8.53 -5.79
C LEU A 51 -2.06 9.08 -6.99
N THR A 52 -2.88 8.27 -7.67
CA THR A 52 -3.77 8.75 -8.74
C THR A 52 -5.08 9.35 -8.22
N GLU A 53 -5.39 9.16 -6.93
CA GLU A 53 -6.60 9.70 -6.31
C GLU A 53 -6.50 11.22 -6.11
N SER A 54 -7.64 11.91 -6.22
CA SER A 54 -7.69 13.38 -6.17
C SER A 54 -7.25 13.97 -4.83
N ASP A 55 -7.38 13.21 -3.73
CA ASP A 55 -6.94 13.65 -2.40
C ASP A 55 -5.41 13.49 -2.19
N ALA A 56 -4.74 12.70 -3.04
CA ALA A 56 -3.30 12.47 -3.01
C ALA A 56 -2.49 13.53 -3.75
N ILE A 57 -3.12 14.50 -4.42
CA ILE A 57 -2.47 15.54 -5.23
C ILE A 57 -1.41 16.31 -4.43
N ASN A 58 -1.66 16.56 -3.13
CA ASN A 58 -0.75 17.28 -2.25
C ASN A 58 0.21 16.36 -1.47
N GLY A 59 0.30 15.10 -1.91
CA GLY A 59 1.06 14.04 -1.27
C GLY A 59 0.27 13.32 -0.18
N VAL A 60 0.80 12.15 0.20
CA VAL A 60 0.21 11.24 1.18
C VAL A 60 1.25 10.93 2.25
N LEU A 61 0.83 10.81 3.51
CA LEU A 61 1.69 10.32 4.57
C LEU A 61 1.48 8.81 4.72
N PHE A 62 2.48 8.02 4.32
CA PHE A 62 2.42 6.58 4.47
C PHE A 62 2.83 6.16 5.88
N ASP A 63 1.96 5.40 6.53
CA ASP A 63 2.23 4.78 7.83
C ASP A 63 2.62 3.30 7.62
N GLY A 64 3.74 2.90 8.24
CA GLY A 64 4.29 1.56 8.12
C GLY A 64 5.07 1.26 6.82
N PHE A 65 5.52 2.27 6.07
CA PHE A 65 6.39 2.08 4.90
C PHE A 65 7.45 3.19 4.73
N PRO A 66 8.69 2.85 4.33
CA PRO A 66 9.21 1.49 4.17
C PRO A 66 9.44 0.82 5.54
N ARG A 67 9.10 -0.47 5.67
CA ARG A 67 9.28 -1.21 6.95
C ARG A 67 10.76 -1.39 7.32
N THR A 68 11.63 -1.30 6.32
CA THR A 68 13.08 -1.27 6.47
C THR A 68 13.60 -0.03 5.77
N ILE A 69 14.45 0.74 6.45
CA ILE A 69 15.25 1.75 5.76
C ILE A 69 16.22 0.97 4.87
N ALA A 70 16.06 1.06 3.56
CA ALA A 70 17.05 0.56 2.62
C ALA A 70 18.37 1.26 2.96
N LYS A 71 19.32 0.53 3.56
CA LYS A 71 20.68 1.03 3.72
C LYS A 71 21.30 0.99 2.33
N GLY A 72 21.49 2.17 1.75
CA GLY A 72 22.26 2.35 0.52
C GLY A 72 23.71 1.92 0.70
#